data_AF-A0A9E1P8P1-F1
#
_entry.id   AF-A0A9E1P8P1-F1
#
_cell.length_a   1.000
_cell.length_b   1.000
_cell.length_c   1.000
_cell.angle_alpha   90.00
_cell.angle_beta   90.00
_cell.angle_gamma   90.00
#
_symmetry.space_group_name_H-M   'P 1'
#
loop_
_entity.id
_entity.type
_entity.pdbx_description
1 polymer ?
#
loop_
_entity_poly.entity_id
_entity_poly.type
_entity_poly.pdbx_seq_one_letter_code
_entity_poly.pdbx_strand_id
1 'polypeptide(L)'
;MPKSPSRTQSGIILLLMMFALLLVGTSVYIRVLSNSDVFLQQEENTTDALSGIKESLISYSVLYADYYGVASAGPGHLMCPDIDGDGVEDTPCPVNSLGRLPTSMTLPSGDIFPLSSYESGIDQQVWYALSDDFRRSPATALNTSAVGNLTLNGQGGIAAVLIAPAEIIAAQTRASNSSADYLEAGNVAAPDFVSNNPLDPNNFNDRVLPIRITEIFSPVTARVAEVIRVQLDDYHAISGVYPVNQNDFEDVLNGIVPAGGGGGGGKGGGGKGGGKGGKGGKGGKGGKGGKGGKGGGGGGGKGGGGTLNPMPAWFVSNDWFSVSNYTQIANDSGNVSFTGCNITYTLNFGVTELGRAGSSC
;
A
#
# COMPACT_ATOMS: atom_id res chain seq x y z
N MET A 1 33.08 -89.87 -39.29
CA MET A 1 33.84 -88.60 -39.38
C MET A 1 32.98 -87.47 -38.81
N PRO A 2 33.56 -86.55 -38.02
CA PRO A 2 32.83 -85.60 -37.16
C PRO A 2 32.53 -84.26 -37.87
N LYS A 3 31.48 -83.54 -37.47
CA LYS A 3 31.46 -82.06 -37.49
C LYS A 3 30.47 -81.49 -36.46
N SER A 4 30.88 -80.37 -35.91
CA SER A 4 30.72 -79.87 -34.54
C SER A 4 29.36 -79.23 -34.19
N PRO A 5 29.02 -79.11 -32.89
CA PRO A 5 27.85 -78.34 -32.43
C PRO A 5 28.15 -76.84 -32.46
N SER A 6 27.25 -76.01 -33.00
CA SER A 6 27.35 -74.55 -32.87
C SER A 6 26.75 -74.10 -31.53
N ARG A 7 27.59 -73.68 -30.59
CA ARG A 7 27.19 -72.99 -29.36
C ARG A 7 26.68 -71.57 -29.67
N THR A 8 25.40 -71.36 -29.38
CA THR A 8 24.78 -70.21 -28.67
C THR A 8 25.44 -68.83 -28.78
N GLN A 9 24.82 -67.94 -29.56
CA GLN A 9 24.96 -66.49 -29.43
C GLN A 9 24.19 -65.99 -28.19
N SER A 10 24.82 -66.01 -27.02
CA SER A 10 24.26 -65.38 -25.79
C SER A 10 24.64 -63.89 -25.64
N GLY A 11 25.52 -63.35 -26.51
CA GLY A 11 26.02 -61.98 -26.39
C GLY A 11 25.06 -60.88 -26.87
N ILE A 12 24.32 -61.11 -27.96
CA ILE A 12 23.41 -60.11 -28.55
C ILE A 12 22.19 -59.86 -27.66
N ILE A 13 21.67 -60.92 -27.01
CA ILE A 13 20.52 -60.82 -26.10
C ILE A 13 20.87 -59.96 -24.88
N LEU A 14 22.09 -60.10 -24.34
CA LEU A 14 22.54 -59.34 -23.18
C LEU A 14 22.74 -57.85 -23.51
N LEU A 15 23.24 -57.56 -24.72
CA LEU A 15 23.41 -56.19 -25.21
C LEU A 15 22.06 -55.51 -25.49
N LEU A 16 21.09 -56.24 -26.06
CA LEU A 16 19.71 -55.76 -26.24
C LEU A 16 19.00 -55.54 -24.90
N MET A 17 19.19 -56.43 -23.93
CA MET A 17 18.62 -56.27 -22.59
C MET A 17 19.24 -55.05 -21.87
N MET A 18 20.55 -54.86 -21.96
CA MET A 18 21.22 -53.69 -21.38
C MET A 18 20.76 -52.38 -22.04
N PHE A 19 20.59 -52.39 -23.37
CA PHE A 19 20.06 -51.24 -24.11
C PHE A 19 18.61 -50.94 -23.72
N ALA A 20 17.77 -51.97 -23.58
CA ALA A 20 16.40 -51.82 -23.10
C ALA A 20 16.35 -51.27 -21.67
N LEU A 21 17.22 -51.73 -20.78
CA LEU A 21 17.33 -51.22 -19.41
C LEU A 21 17.81 -49.77 -19.37
N LEU A 22 18.72 -49.36 -20.25
CA LEU A 22 19.15 -47.98 -20.38
C LEU A 22 18.03 -47.06 -20.88
N LEU A 23 17.22 -47.50 -21.84
CA LEU A 23 16.08 -46.73 -22.34
C LEU A 23 14.97 -46.58 -21.28
N VAL A 24 14.68 -47.65 -20.55
CA VAL A 24 13.71 -47.60 -19.45
C VAL A 24 14.26 -46.73 -18.31
N GLY A 25 15.53 -46.92 -17.93
CA GLY A 25 16.19 -46.14 -16.87
C GLY A 25 16.23 -44.64 -17.17
N THR A 26 16.59 -44.26 -18.39
CA THR A 26 16.59 -42.85 -18.82
C THR A 26 15.19 -42.26 -18.85
N SER A 27 14.18 -43.00 -19.30
CA SER A 27 12.79 -42.53 -19.30
C SER A 27 12.21 -42.28 -17.90
N VAL A 28 12.54 -43.14 -16.92
CA VAL A 28 12.14 -42.96 -15.52
C VAL A 28 12.88 -41.77 -14.91
N TYR A 29 14.17 -41.64 -15.19
CA TYR A 29 14.99 -40.53 -14.68
C TYR A 29 14.50 -39.16 -15.20
N ILE A 30 14.15 -39.05 -16.48
CA ILE A 30 13.60 -37.81 -17.06
C ILE A 30 12.26 -37.43 -16.39
N ARG A 31 11.39 -38.42 -16.09
CA ARG A 31 10.11 -38.15 -15.40
C ARG A 31 10.31 -37.63 -13.97
N VAL A 32 11.33 -38.12 -13.27
CA VAL A 32 11.64 -37.65 -11.92
C VAL A 32 12.14 -36.19 -11.97
N LEU A 33 13.04 -35.86 -12.91
CA LEU A 33 13.53 -34.50 -13.08
C LEU A 33 12.41 -33.53 -13.51
N SER A 34 11.57 -33.90 -14.47
CA SER A 34 10.49 -33.03 -14.94
C SER A 34 9.46 -32.71 -13.86
N ASN A 35 9.20 -33.63 -12.94
CA ASN A 35 8.24 -33.40 -11.85
C ASN A 35 8.80 -32.44 -10.80
N SER A 36 10.10 -32.49 -10.52
CA SER A 36 10.75 -31.53 -9.63
C SER A 36 10.71 -30.10 -10.20
N ASP A 37 10.87 -29.96 -11.51
CA ASP A 37 10.80 -28.65 -12.17
C ASP A 37 9.40 -28.02 -12.04
N VAL A 38 8.32 -28.80 -12.17
CA VAL A 38 6.93 -28.29 -12.03
C VAL A 38 6.64 -27.83 -10.60
N PHE A 39 7.09 -28.58 -9.59
CA PHE A 39 6.91 -28.19 -8.20
C PHE A 39 7.65 -26.88 -7.87
N LEU A 40 8.91 -26.78 -8.29
CA LEU A 40 9.72 -25.58 -8.10
C LEU A 40 9.12 -24.37 -8.82
N GLN A 41 8.57 -24.55 -10.03
CA GLN A 41 7.88 -23.49 -10.75
C GLN A 41 6.62 -23.03 -10.03
N GLN A 42 5.80 -23.95 -9.50
CA GLN A 42 4.61 -23.57 -8.72
C GLN A 42 5.00 -22.81 -7.45
N GLU A 43 6.11 -23.23 -6.82
CA GLU A 43 6.68 -22.56 -5.67
C GLU A 43 7.13 -21.12 -5.97
N GLU A 44 7.82 -20.93 -7.09
CA GLU A 44 8.24 -19.62 -7.57
C GLU A 44 7.04 -18.74 -7.90
N ASN A 45 6.09 -19.25 -8.71
CA ASN A 45 4.86 -18.54 -9.08
C ASN A 45 4.05 -18.10 -7.87
N THR A 46 3.91 -18.96 -6.86
CA THR A 46 3.16 -18.61 -5.63
C THR A 46 3.88 -17.51 -4.85
N THR A 47 5.21 -17.55 -4.77
CA THR A 47 6.00 -16.53 -4.07
C THR A 47 5.93 -15.18 -4.78
N ASP A 48 6.02 -15.20 -6.11
CA ASP A 48 5.90 -14.02 -6.97
C ASP A 48 4.49 -13.42 -6.88
N ALA A 49 3.45 -14.26 -6.91
CA ALA A 49 2.07 -13.84 -6.75
C ALA A 49 1.85 -13.17 -5.39
N LEU A 50 2.30 -13.78 -4.29
CA LEU A 50 2.18 -13.21 -2.94
C LEU A 50 2.91 -11.87 -2.83
N SER A 51 4.09 -11.75 -3.42
CA SER A 51 4.85 -10.49 -3.45
C SER A 51 4.13 -9.42 -4.27
N GLY A 52 3.60 -9.76 -5.45
CA GLY A 52 2.81 -8.84 -6.26
C GLY A 52 1.52 -8.38 -5.58
N ILE A 53 0.84 -9.27 -4.85
CA ILE A 53 -0.34 -8.94 -4.04
C ILE A 53 0.03 -7.95 -2.94
N LYS A 54 1.13 -8.21 -2.20
CA LYS A 54 1.63 -7.30 -1.16
C LYS A 54 1.88 -5.90 -1.74
N GLU A 55 2.59 -5.79 -2.86
CA GLU A 55 2.88 -4.49 -3.47
C GLU A 55 1.62 -3.75 -3.90
N SER A 56 0.62 -4.45 -4.48
CA SER A 56 -0.66 -3.85 -4.83
C SER A 56 -1.43 -3.34 -3.61
N LEU A 57 -1.43 -4.10 -2.50
CA LEU A 57 -2.04 -3.69 -1.24
C LEU A 57 -1.34 -2.48 -0.61
N ILE A 58 0.00 -2.45 -0.63
CA ILE A 58 0.78 -1.29 -0.14
C ILE A 58 0.51 -0.06 -1.02
N SER A 59 0.47 -0.23 -2.34
CA SER A 59 0.14 0.84 -3.29
C SER A 59 -1.26 1.42 -3.02
N TYR A 60 -2.26 0.55 -2.83
CA TYR A 60 -3.60 0.96 -2.43
C TYR A 60 -3.57 1.79 -1.14
N SER A 61 -2.82 1.33 -0.14
CA SER A 61 -2.70 1.99 1.17
C SER A 61 -2.10 3.39 1.08
N VAL A 62 -1.07 3.58 0.24
CA VAL A 62 -0.46 4.90 -0.02
C VAL A 62 -1.44 5.85 -0.71
N LEU A 63 -2.22 5.33 -1.67
CA LEU A 63 -3.13 6.12 -2.50
C LEU A 63 -4.55 6.24 -1.93
N TYR A 64 -4.84 5.61 -0.79
CA TYR A 64 -6.17 5.60 -0.19
C TYR A 64 -6.78 7.00 -0.08
N ALA A 65 -6.01 7.97 0.39
CA ALA A 65 -6.49 9.34 0.53
C ALA A 65 -6.91 9.98 -0.80
N ASP A 66 -6.26 9.59 -1.90
CA ASP A 66 -6.55 10.11 -3.24
C ASP A 66 -7.81 9.45 -3.83
N TYR A 67 -8.08 8.18 -3.51
CA TYR A 67 -9.29 7.46 -3.94
C TYR A 67 -10.57 7.97 -3.27
N TYR A 68 -10.49 8.33 -1.98
CA TYR A 68 -11.65 8.77 -1.19
C TYR A 68 -11.73 10.29 -1.01
N GLY A 69 -10.72 11.02 -1.49
CA GLY A 69 -10.70 12.48 -1.53
C GLY A 69 -10.37 13.14 -0.18
N VAL A 70 -10.64 14.45 -0.13
CA VAL A 70 -10.14 15.36 0.93
C VAL A 70 -10.68 15.07 2.34
N ALA A 71 -11.82 14.39 2.47
CA ALA A 71 -12.45 14.02 3.73
C ALA A 71 -12.31 12.52 4.06
N SER A 72 -11.39 11.83 3.38
CA SER A 72 -11.07 10.43 3.67
C SER A 72 -10.35 10.28 5.01
N ALA A 73 -10.22 9.04 5.47
CA ALA A 73 -9.45 8.71 6.67
C ALA A 73 -7.92 8.74 6.46
N GLY A 74 -7.42 9.29 5.34
CA GLY A 74 -5.98 9.39 5.08
C GLY A 74 -5.29 8.07 4.68
N PRO A 75 -4.02 8.13 4.26
CA PRO A 75 -3.27 6.97 3.79
C PRO A 75 -3.01 5.96 4.92
N GLY A 76 -2.67 4.73 4.56
CA GLY A 76 -2.35 3.65 5.52
C GLY A 76 -3.40 2.52 5.56
N HIS A 77 -4.60 2.75 5.04
CA HIS A 77 -5.70 1.79 5.09
C HIS A 77 -5.62 0.72 3.99
N LEU A 78 -6.04 -0.49 4.31
CA LEU A 78 -6.09 -1.64 3.41
C LEU A 78 -7.54 -2.06 3.11
N MET A 79 -7.72 -2.70 1.96
CA MET A 79 -9.01 -3.27 1.54
C MET A 79 -9.46 -4.42 2.43
N CYS A 80 -10.77 -4.63 2.50
CA CYS A 80 -11.34 -5.74 3.26
C CYS A 80 -11.16 -7.09 2.55
N PRO A 81 -11.09 -8.21 3.28
CA PRO A 81 -11.16 -9.53 2.66
C PRO A 81 -12.51 -9.79 1.98
N ASP A 82 -12.50 -10.75 1.06
CA ASP A 82 -13.68 -11.35 0.44
C ASP A 82 -14.15 -12.52 1.33
N ILE A 83 -15.28 -12.37 2.00
CA ILE A 83 -15.82 -13.30 2.99
C ILE A 83 -16.84 -14.25 2.35
N ASP A 84 -17.52 -13.84 1.28
CA ASP A 84 -18.54 -14.66 0.61
C ASP A 84 -18.05 -15.42 -0.63
N GLY A 85 -16.85 -15.10 -1.11
CA GLY A 85 -16.14 -15.77 -2.20
C GLY A 85 -16.53 -15.28 -3.59
N ASP A 86 -17.13 -14.09 -3.72
CA ASP A 86 -17.53 -13.51 -5.00
C ASP A 86 -16.37 -12.80 -5.75
N GLY A 87 -15.19 -12.72 -5.13
CA GLY A 87 -14.01 -12.07 -5.66
C GLY A 87 -13.94 -10.56 -5.40
N VAL A 88 -14.83 -10.00 -4.58
CA VAL A 88 -14.91 -8.59 -4.19
C VAL A 88 -14.73 -8.44 -2.68
N GLU A 89 -14.22 -7.30 -2.23
CA GLU A 89 -14.10 -7.03 -0.80
C GLU A 89 -15.48 -6.91 -0.10
N ASP A 90 -15.58 -7.47 1.11
CA ASP A 90 -16.75 -7.31 1.96
C ASP A 90 -16.57 -6.18 2.98
N THR A 91 -17.32 -5.09 2.79
CA THR A 91 -17.31 -3.95 3.71
C THR A 91 -18.65 -3.81 4.44
N PRO A 92 -18.66 -3.48 5.75
CA PRO A 92 -17.50 -3.25 6.62
C PRO A 92 -16.77 -4.56 7.01
N CYS A 93 -15.45 -4.47 7.18
CA CYS A 93 -14.62 -5.57 7.66
C CYS A 93 -15.06 -5.98 9.08
N PRO A 94 -15.32 -7.28 9.32
CA PRO A 94 -15.49 -7.78 10.67
C PRO A 94 -14.21 -7.64 11.50
N VAL A 95 -14.34 -7.72 12.83
CA VAL A 95 -13.18 -7.82 13.74
C VAL A 95 -12.48 -9.16 13.51
N ASN A 96 -11.14 -9.17 13.54
CA ASN A 96 -10.32 -10.33 13.20
C ASN A 96 -10.69 -10.89 11.82
N SER A 97 -10.83 -10.00 10.83
CA SER A 97 -11.23 -10.37 9.48
C SER A 97 -10.21 -11.30 8.82
N LEU A 98 -10.70 -12.47 8.38
CA LEU A 98 -10.00 -13.45 7.56
C LEU A 98 -10.97 -13.92 6.47
N GLY A 99 -10.57 -13.77 5.22
CA GLY A 99 -11.35 -14.19 4.04
C GLY A 99 -10.44 -14.50 2.87
N ARG A 100 -11.02 -14.72 1.70
CA ARG A 100 -10.30 -14.75 0.44
C ARG A 100 -9.71 -13.38 0.14
N LEU A 101 -8.63 -13.40 -0.63
CA LEU A 101 -8.12 -12.20 -1.25
C LEU A 101 -9.11 -11.75 -2.34
N PRO A 102 -9.61 -10.50 -2.30
CA PRO A 102 -10.40 -9.95 -3.40
C PRO A 102 -9.61 -9.96 -4.71
N THR A 103 -10.28 -10.23 -5.81
CA THR A 103 -9.67 -10.15 -7.15
C THR A 103 -9.53 -8.71 -7.62
N SER A 104 -10.47 -7.87 -7.21
CA SER A 104 -10.55 -6.46 -7.57
C SER A 104 -11.46 -5.70 -6.62
N MET A 105 -11.46 -4.37 -6.76
CA MET A 105 -12.34 -3.48 -6.03
C MET A 105 -12.84 -2.36 -6.95
N THR A 106 -14.11 -1.95 -6.80
CA THR A 106 -14.60 -0.72 -7.43
C THR A 106 -14.27 0.49 -6.54
N LEU A 107 -13.46 1.40 -7.06
CA LEU A 107 -13.10 2.65 -6.38
C LEU A 107 -14.27 3.65 -6.40
N PRO A 108 -14.27 4.68 -5.53
CA PRO A 108 -15.30 5.72 -5.55
C PRO A 108 -15.46 6.46 -6.88
N SER A 109 -14.40 6.51 -7.70
CA SER A 109 -14.45 7.07 -9.06
C SER A 109 -15.27 6.23 -10.05
N GLY A 110 -15.56 4.97 -9.71
CA GLY A 110 -16.12 3.96 -10.60
C GLY A 110 -15.04 3.14 -11.34
N ASP A 111 -13.77 3.48 -11.19
CA ASP A 111 -12.67 2.69 -11.76
C ASP A 111 -12.48 1.39 -10.98
N ILE A 112 -11.98 0.36 -11.68
CA ILE A 112 -11.62 -0.92 -11.07
C ILE A 112 -10.16 -0.88 -10.66
N PHE A 113 -9.90 -1.10 -9.36
CA PHE A 113 -8.57 -1.39 -8.85
C PHE A 113 -8.36 -2.91 -8.91
N PRO A 114 -7.49 -3.42 -9.81
CA PRO A 114 -7.18 -4.84 -9.86
C PRO A 114 -6.24 -5.22 -8.71
N LEU A 115 -6.42 -6.39 -8.11
CA LEU A 115 -5.53 -6.91 -7.09
C LEU A 115 -4.78 -8.14 -7.57
N SER A 116 -5.41 -9.31 -7.54
CA SER A 116 -4.86 -10.53 -8.12
C SER A 116 -5.95 -11.57 -8.32
N SER A 117 -5.93 -12.23 -9.48
CA SER A 117 -6.77 -13.40 -9.75
C SER A 117 -5.98 -14.71 -9.62
N TYR A 118 -4.79 -14.68 -9.00
CA TYR A 118 -3.95 -15.87 -8.82
C TYR A 118 -4.71 -16.95 -8.06
N GLU A 119 -4.87 -18.11 -8.70
CA GLU A 119 -5.64 -19.25 -8.19
C GLU A 119 -7.08 -18.91 -7.76
N SER A 120 -7.65 -17.82 -8.30
CA SER A 120 -9.01 -17.38 -7.98
C SER A 120 -10.06 -18.40 -8.42
N GLY A 121 -11.03 -18.67 -7.55
CA GLY A 121 -12.14 -19.59 -7.85
C GLY A 121 -11.72 -21.07 -7.91
N ILE A 122 -10.52 -21.40 -7.45
CA ILE A 122 -10.02 -22.77 -7.31
C ILE A 122 -9.37 -22.98 -5.93
N ASP A 123 -8.94 -24.21 -5.69
CA ASP A 123 -8.57 -24.71 -4.35
C ASP A 123 -7.35 -24.03 -3.71
N GLN A 124 -6.60 -23.20 -4.45
CA GLN A 124 -5.35 -22.56 -4.02
C GLN A 124 -5.45 -21.03 -3.92
N GLN A 125 -6.66 -20.45 -3.98
CA GLN A 125 -6.84 -19.01 -3.83
C GLN A 125 -6.26 -18.49 -2.50
N VAL A 126 -5.51 -17.39 -2.59
CA VAL A 126 -4.90 -16.74 -1.43
C VAL A 126 -5.96 -16.31 -0.41
N TRP A 127 -5.72 -16.62 0.85
CA TRP A 127 -6.43 -16.07 2.00
C TRP A 127 -5.73 -14.81 2.50
N TYR A 128 -6.51 -13.90 3.03
CA TYR A 128 -6.08 -12.58 3.46
C TYR A 128 -6.71 -12.25 4.80
N ALA A 129 -5.86 -12.07 5.79
CA ALA A 129 -6.24 -11.55 7.10
C ALA A 129 -5.81 -10.10 7.23
N LEU A 130 -6.65 -9.29 7.85
CA LEU A 130 -6.43 -7.85 8.01
C LEU A 130 -6.53 -7.46 9.47
N SER A 131 -5.59 -6.62 9.92
CA SER A 131 -5.60 -6.01 11.23
C SER A 131 -6.76 -5.02 11.37
N ASP A 132 -7.43 -5.04 12.51
CA ASP A 132 -8.63 -4.24 12.76
C ASP A 132 -8.40 -2.74 12.61
N ASP A 133 -7.21 -2.25 12.96
CA ASP A 133 -6.85 -0.84 12.89
C ASP A 133 -6.51 -0.38 11.46
N PHE A 134 -6.13 -1.30 10.59
CA PHE A 134 -5.69 -1.03 9.21
C PHE A 134 -6.82 -1.16 8.18
N ARG A 135 -8.03 -1.52 8.61
CA ARG A 135 -9.17 -1.71 7.69
C ARG A 135 -9.70 -0.39 7.14
N ARG A 136 -10.01 -0.37 5.84
CA ARG A 136 -10.67 0.79 5.22
C ARG A 136 -12.12 1.04 5.66
N SER A 137 -12.77 0.05 6.28
CA SER A 137 -14.16 0.19 6.72
C SER A 137 -14.45 -0.75 7.90
N PRO A 138 -14.89 -0.22 9.06
CA PRO A 138 -14.87 1.19 9.41
C PRO A 138 -13.41 1.71 9.51
N ALA A 139 -13.11 2.81 8.81
CA ALA A 139 -11.82 3.46 8.90
C ALA A 139 -11.69 4.30 10.17
N THR A 140 -10.49 4.40 10.70
CA THR A 140 -10.15 5.26 11.85
C THR A 140 -8.92 6.11 11.53
N ALA A 141 -8.58 7.04 12.41
CA ALA A 141 -7.37 7.85 12.27
C ALA A 141 -6.13 6.94 12.29
N LEU A 142 -5.29 7.04 11.26
CA LEU A 142 -4.15 6.13 11.08
C LEU A 142 -2.86 6.89 10.75
N ASN A 143 -1.79 6.64 11.52
CA ASN A 143 -0.48 7.28 11.41
C ASN A 143 0.65 6.33 11.89
N THR A 144 1.91 6.78 11.89
CA THR A 144 3.07 5.94 12.26
C THR A 144 3.07 5.41 13.69
N SER A 145 2.21 5.91 14.58
CA SER A 145 2.02 5.39 15.94
C SER A 145 0.95 4.30 16.01
N ALA A 146 0.33 3.96 14.89
CA ALA A 146 -0.65 2.88 14.81
C ALA A 146 -0.04 1.54 15.19
N VAL A 147 -0.81 0.77 15.96
CA VAL A 147 -0.49 -0.60 16.36
C VAL A 147 -1.51 -1.50 15.69
N GLY A 148 -1.09 -2.70 15.29
CA GLY A 148 -1.98 -3.73 14.78
C GLY A 148 -2.17 -4.85 15.79
N ASN A 149 -3.30 -5.56 15.69
CA ASN A 149 -3.65 -6.70 16.53
C ASN A 149 -3.09 -8.04 16.03
N LEU A 150 -2.66 -8.14 14.77
CA LEU A 150 -2.18 -9.41 14.20
C LEU A 150 -0.78 -9.78 14.69
N THR A 151 -0.55 -11.08 14.87
CA THR A 151 0.78 -11.63 15.14
C THR A 151 1.17 -12.70 14.14
N LEU A 152 2.47 -12.82 13.86
CA LEU A 152 3.05 -13.95 13.13
C LEU A 152 4.14 -14.57 14.00
N ASN A 153 4.01 -15.86 14.34
CA ASN A 153 4.89 -16.56 15.27
C ASN A 153 5.04 -15.82 16.63
N GLY A 154 3.95 -15.21 17.09
CA GLY A 154 3.92 -14.40 18.32
C GLY A 154 4.59 -13.03 18.21
N GLN A 155 5.02 -12.60 17.03
CA GLN A 155 5.56 -11.25 16.79
C GLN A 155 4.47 -10.34 16.22
N GLY A 156 4.26 -9.18 16.85
CA GLY A 156 3.34 -8.14 16.35
C GLY A 156 3.95 -7.27 15.23
N GLY A 157 3.34 -6.10 14.99
CA GLY A 157 3.78 -5.19 13.93
C GLY A 157 3.30 -5.60 12.53
N ILE A 158 2.22 -6.38 12.48
CA ILE A 158 1.64 -6.92 11.25
C ILE A 158 0.33 -6.18 10.96
N ALA A 159 0.22 -5.62 9.76
CA ALA A 159 -0.99 -4.96 9.27
C ALA A 159 -1.92 -5.96 8.55
N ALA A 160 -1.34 -6.95 7.86
CA ALA A 160 -2.09 -8.01 7.21
C ALA A 160 -1.24 -9.28 7.04
N VAL A 161 -1.90 -10.40 6.79
CA VAL A 161 -1.26 -11.68 6.49
C VAL A 161 -1.87 -12.26 5.21
N LEU A 162 -1.01 -12.63 4.26
CA LEU A 162 -1.38 -13.37 3.06
C LEU A 162 -1.02 -14.84 3.26
N ILE A 163 -1.95 -15.75 2.98
CA ILE A 163 -1.78 -17.17 3.19
C ILE A 163 -2.17 -17.90 1.90
N ALA A 164 -1.19 -18.48 1.22
CA ALA A 164 -1.44 -19.35 0.06
C ALA A 164 -1.44 -20.82 0.53
N PRO A 165 -2.60 -21.50 0.48
CA PRO A 165 -2.64 -22.92 0.73
C PRO A 165 -1.96 -23.66 -0.41
N ALA A 166 -1.12 -24.65 -0.11
CA ALA A 166 -0.43 -25.43 -1.13
C ALA A 166 -1.30 -26.63 -1.58
N GLU A 167 -0.70 -27.74 -2.00
CA GLU A 167 -1.46 -28.96 -2.36
C GLU A 167 -2.27 -29.51 -1.18
N ILE A 168 -3.36 -30.22 -1.47
CA ILE A 168 -4.19 -30.87 -0.45
C ILE A 168 -3.33 -31.82 0.37
N ILE A 169 -3.36 -31.64 1.69
CA ILE A 169 -2.69 -32.53 2.64
C ILE A 169 -3.70 -33.22 3.56
N ALA A 170 -3.35 -34.45 3.95
CA ALA A 170 -4.17 -35.30 4.81
C ALA A 170 -5.62 -35.46 4.30
N ALA A 171 -6.59 -35.03 5.10
CA ALA A 171 -8.02 -35.20 4.83
C ALA A 171 -8.74 -33.88 4.45
N GLN A 172 -8.00 -32.84 4.02
CA GLN A 172 -8.60 -31.61 3.51
C GLN A 172 -9.50 -31.90 2.30
N THR A 173 -10.70 -31.33 2.29
CA THR A 173 -11.70 -31.54 1.21
C THR A 173 -12.01 -30.29 0.40
N ARG A 174 -11.58 -29.10 0.86
CA ARG A 174 -11.68 -27.79 0.15
C ARG A 174 -13.03 -27.56 -0.53
N ALA A 175 -14.12 -27.92 0.15
CA ALA A 175 -15.46 -27.98 -0.46
C ALA A 175 -16.33 -26.76 -0.15
N SER A 176 -15.82 -25.79 0.60
CA SER A 176 -16.58 -24.62 1.08
C SER A 176 -15.78 -23.31 0.98
N ASN A 177 -16.33 -22.20 1.48
CA ASN A 177 -15.59 -20.95 1.70
C ASN A 177 -15.20 -20.77 3.18
N SER A 178 -14.72 -21.84 3.83
CA SER A 178 -14.25 -21.83 5.21
C SER A 178 -12.73 -21.97 5.25
N SER A 179 -12.04 -21.09 5.98
CA SER A 179 -10.56 -21.14 6.14
C SER A 179 -10.08 -22.48 6.66
N ALA A 180 -10.85 -23.10 7.57
CA ALA A 180 -10.53 -24.40 8.16
C ALA A 180 -10.51 -25.56 7.16
N ASP A 181 -11.11 -25.41 5.97
CA ASP A 181 -11.11 -26.45 4.94
C ASP A 181 -9.85 -26.39 4.05
N TYR A 182 -9.06 -25.31 4.16
CA TYR A 182 -7.94 -24.99 3.27
C TYR A 182 -6.62 -24.75 4.01
N LEU A 183 -6.67 -24.08 5.16
CA LEU A 183 -5.50 -23.64 5.94
C LEU A 183 -5.19 -24.61 7.08
N GLU A 184 -3.95 -24.59 7.56
CA GLU A 184 -3.47 -25.51 8.57
C GLU A 184 -3.27 -24.88 9.96
N ALA A 185 -3.52 -25.70 10.98
CA ALA A 185 -3.14 -25.43 12.37
C ALA A 185 -3.52 -24.01 12.84
N GLY A 186 -2.52 -23.18 13.14
CA GLY A 186 -2.70 -21.83 13.66
C GLY A 186 -3.21 -20.80 12.64
N ASN A 187 -3.41 -21.17 11.37
CA ASN A 187 -3.74 -20.20 10.32
C ASN A 187 -5.24 -20.09 10.03
N VAL A 188 -6.09 -20.90 10.67
CA VAL A 188 -7.52 -20.96 10.36
C VAL A 188 -8.33 -19.80 10.91
N ALA A 189 -7.76 -18.96 11.78
CA ALA A 189 -8.41 -17.79 12.36
C ALA A 189 -7.41 -16.71 12.78
N ALA A 190 -7.77 -15.45 12.63
CA ALA A 190 -7.06 -14.31 13.22
C ALA A 190 -7.28 -14.24 14.75
N PRO A 191 -6.38 -13.58 15.52
CA PRO A 191 -5.30 -12.70 15.06
C PRO A 191 -3.91 -13.34 14.98
N ASP A 192 -3.74 -14.56 15.48
CA ASP A 192 -2.43 -15.19 15.64
C ASP A 192 -2.18 -16.19 14.52
N PHE A 193 -1.13 -15.95 13.73
CA PHE A 193 -0.74 -16.81 12.60
C PHE A 193 0.63 -17.42 12.84
N VAL A 194 0.92 -18.52 12.14
CA VAL A 194 2.21 -19.21 12.21
C VAL A 194 2.75 -19.49 10.81
N SER A 195 4.07 -19.37 10.63
CA SER A 195 4.72 -19.71 9.36
C SER A 195 5.27 -21.13 9.33
N ASN A 196 5.18 -21.87 10.43
CA ASN A 196 5.55 -23.27 10.52
C ASN A 196 4.83 -23.98 11.68
N ASN A 197 4.78 -25.31 11.63
CA ASN A 197 4.32 -26.14 12.74
C ASN A 197 5.40 -27.16 13.14
N PRO A 198 6.24 -26.88 14.14
CA PRO A 198 7.30 -27.80 14.57
C PRO A 198 6.78 -29.12 15.15
N LEU A 199 5.53 -29.16 15.64
CA LEU A 199 4.92 -30.36 16.24
C LEU A 199 4.32 -31.29 15.18
N ASP A 200 3.92 -30.73 14.03
CA ASP A 200 3.39 -31.50 12.90
C ASP A 200 3.83 -30.89 11.55
N PRO A 201 5.13 -30.96 11.21
CA PRO A 201 5.66 -30.32 10.01
C PRO A 201 5.23 -30.99 8.71
N ASN A 202 4.75 -32.24 8.77
CA ASN A 202 4.29 -32.97 7.58
C ASN A 202 2.87 -32.58 7.15
N ASN A 203 2.09 -31.99 8.07
CA ASN A 203 0.74 -31.50 7.81
C ASN A 203 0.68 -29.96 7.92
N PHE A 204 1.73 -29.29 7.47
CA PHE A 204 1.79 -27.84 7.36
C PHE A 204 2.53 -27.46 6.08
N ASN A 205 1.80 -26.96 5.10
CA ASN A 205 2.37 -26.54 3.81
C ASN A 205 1.85 -25.16 3.34
N ASP A 206 1.06 -24.47 4.17
CA ASP A 206 0.70 -23.07 4.04
C ASP A 206 1.92 -22.17 3.85
N ARG A 207 1.84 -21.30 2.85
CA ARG A 207 2.82 -20.22 2.63
C ARG A 207 2.27 -18.94 3.20
N VAL A 208 2.95 -18.41 4.21
CA VAL A 208 2.51 -17.23 4.95
C VAL A 208 3.44 -16.05 4.66
N LEU A 209 2.90 -14.98 4.09
CA LEU A 209 3.60 -13.72 3.84
C LEU A 209 2.94 -12.60 4.64
N PRO A 210 3.59 -12.07 5.70
CA PRO A 210 3.07 -10.90 6.40
C PRO A 210 3.27 -9.62 5.59
N ILE A 211 2.35 -8.67 5.75
CA ILE A 211 2.53 -7.25 5.42
C ILE A 211 2.73 -6.51 6.75
N ARG A 212 3.94 -6.01 6.97
CA ARG A 212 4.31 -5.30 8.20
C ARG A 212 3.80 -3.87 8.15
N ILE A 213 3.47 -3.34 9.32
CA ILE A 213 3.10 -1.92 9.51
C ILE A 213 4.19 -1.00 8.95
N THR A 214 5.44 -1.39 9.18
CA THR A 214 6.68 -0.82 8.67
C THR A 214 6.74 -0.73 7.13
N GLU A 215 6.27 -1.76 6.42
CA GLU A 215 6.22 -1.81 4.94
C GLU A 215 5.15 -0.86 4.39
N ILE A 216 4.08 -0.60 5.14
CA ILE A 216 3.04 0.37 4.79
C ILE A 216 3.52 1.80 5.07
N PHE A 217 4.06 2.05 6.27
CA PHE A 217 4.36 3.42 6.69
C PHE A 217 5.62 4.01 6.06
N SER A 218 6.54 3.18 5.57
CA SER A 218 7.71 3.66 4.84
C SER A 218 7.35 4.48 3.58
N PRO A 219 6.47 4.01 2.68
CA PRO A 219 5.99 4.83 1.56
C PRO A 219 4.89 5.84 1.96
N VAL A 220 4.04 5.54 2.95
CA VAL A 220 3.02 6.51 3.41
C VAL A 220 3.66 7.77 3.98
N THR A 221 4.73 7.66 4.77
CA THR A 221 5.45 8.83 5.29
C THR A 221 6.11 9.65 4.18
N ALA A 222 6.51 9.03 3.07
CA ALA A 222 6.98 9.78 1.90
C ALA A 222 5.85 10.60 1.25
N ARG A 223 4.65 10.02 1.14
CA ARG A 223 3.46 10.74 0.67
C ARG A 223 3.09 11.91 1.59
N VAL A 224 3.14 11.69 2.91
CA VAL A 224 2.87 12.73 3.91
C VAL A 224 3.94 13.82 3.87
N ALA A 225 5.22 13.46 3.77
CA ALA A 225 6.32 14.42 3.62
C ALA A 225 6.20 15.27 2.35
N GLU A 226 5.69 14.71 1.26
CA GLU A 226 5.43 15.46 0.03
C GLU A 226 4.30 16.49 0.21
N VAL A 227 3.24 16.14 0.94
CA VAL A 227 2.17 17.09 1.30
C VAL A 227 2.75 18.24 2.16
N ILE A 228 3.61 17.90 3.12
CA ILE A 228 4.31 18.89 3.95
C ILE A 228 5.22 19.79 3.09
N ARG A 229 5.99 19.20 2.16
CA ARG A 229 6.88 19.93 1.25
C ARG A 229 6.13 21.03 0.50
N VAL A 230 5.02 20.68 -0.14
CA VAL A 230 4.20 21.64 -0.91
C VAL A 230 3.77 22.81 -0.02
N GLN A 231 3.31 22.52 1.20
CA GLN A 231 2.89 23.56 2.14
C GLN A 231 4.06 24.47 2.57
N LEU A 232 5.23 23.89 2.83
CA LEU A 232 6.41 24.66 3.23
C LEU A 232 7.02 25.46 2.08
N ASP A 233 6.94 24.96 0.84
CA ASP A 233 7.34 25.70 -0.36
C ASP A 233 6.45 26.93 -0.57
N ASP A 234 5.14 26.79 -0.41
CA ASP A 234 4.18 27.90 -0.45
C ASP A 234 4.49 28.94 0.65
N TYR A 235 4.81 28.47 1.87
CA TYR A 235 5.26 29.34 2.95
C TYR A 235 6.54 30.09 2.61
N HIS A 236 7.58 29.38 2.17
CA HIS A 236 8.86 29.97 1.81
C HIS A 236 8.71 30.99 0.66
N ALA A 237 7.83 30.73 -0.31
CA ALA A 237 7.54 31.68 -1.39
C ALA A 237 6.95 33.02 -0.88
N ILE A 238 6.28 33.02 0.28
CA ILE A 238 5.69 34.21 0.91
C ILE A 238 6.66 34.86 1.90
N SER A 239 7.32 34.07 2.74
CA SER A 239 8.13 34.53 3.87
C SER A 239 9.62 34.71 3.54
N GLY A 240 10.13 34.03 2.52
CA GLY A 240 11.55 33.95 2.16
C GLY A 240 12.39 33.04 3.04
N VAL A 241 11.78 32.28 3.96
CA VAL A 241 12.45 31.33 4.87
C VAL A 241 11.57 30.11 5.14
N TYR A 242 12.17 28.97 5.47
CA TYR A 242 11.44 27.87 6.13
C TYR A 242 11.15 28.21 7.60
N PRO A 243 10.20 27.51 8.26
CA PRO A 243 9.95 27.68 9.70
C PRO A 243 11.24 27.54 10.51
N VAL A 244 11.44 28.38 11.54
CA VAL A 244 12.71 28.35 12.31
C VAL A 244 12.69 27.37 13.48
N ASN A 245 11.50 26.90 13.87
CA ASN A 245 11.32 25.95 14.96
C ASN A 245 10.04 25.12 14.75
N GLN A 246 9.81 24.14 15.63
CA GLN A 246 8.64 23.25 15.58
C GLN A 246 7.30 23.98 15.68
N ASN A 247 7.18 25.00 16.54
CA ASN A 247 5.93 25.75 16.71
C ASN A 247 5.59 26.53 15.43
N ASP A 248 6.59 27.18 14.82
CA ASP A 248 6.42 27.87 13.54
C ASP A 248 6.02 26.89 12.43
N PHE A 249 6.58 25.68 12.45
CA PHE A 249 6.22 24.61 11.51
C PHE A 249 4.75 24.20 11.68
N GLU A 250 4.30 23.98 12.91
CA GLU A 250 2.91 23.66 13.22
C GLU A 250 1.96 24.79 12.83
N ASP A 251 2.33 26.06 13.04
CA ASP A 251 1.58 27.23 12.59
C ASP A 251 1.40 27.20 11.05
N VAL A 252 2.47 26.93 10.30
CA VAL A 252 2.43 26.83 8.84
C VAL A 252 1.52 25.71 8.34
N LEU A 253 1.60 24.54 8.98
CA LEU A 253 0.71 23.42 8.66
C LEU A 253 -0.76 23.71 9.03
N ASN A 254 -1.00 24.59 10.01
CA ASN A 254 -2.33 25.12 10.35
C ASN A 254 -2.77 26.30 9.44
N GLY A 255 -1.97 26.64 8.41
CA GLY A 255 -2.27 27.71 7.46
C GLY A 255 -2.00 29.12 8.00
N ILE A 256 -1.28 29.24 9.12
CA ILE A 256 -0.90 30.51 9.72
C ILE A 256 0.42 30.96 9.09
N VAL A 257 0.40 32.14 8.47
CA VAL A 257 1.62 32.84 8.06
C VAL A 257 1.86 33.95 9.08
N PRO A 258 3.01 33.98 9.78
CA PRO A 258 3.34 35.09 10.67
C PRO A 258 3.27 36.40 9.89
N ALA A 259 2.58 37.40 10.45
CA ALA A 259 2.52 38.73 9.85
C ALA A 259 3.94 39.26 9.67
N GLY A 260 4.34 39.46 8.41
CA GLY A 260 5.73 39.63 8.01
C GLY A 260 6.55 40.59 8.89
N GLY A 261 7.68 40.09 9.40
CA GLY A 261 8.82 40.93 9.72
C GLY A 261 9.33 41.56 8.42
N GLY A 262 9.29 42.89 8.33
CA GLY A 262 9.46 43.63 7.09
C GLY A 262 10.77 43.36 6.35
N GLY A 263 10.64 43.04 5.06
CA GLY A 263 11.68 43.18 4.03
C GLY A 263 11.21 44.21 3.00
N GLY A 264 11.85 45.38 2.98
CA GLY A 264 11.42 46.53 2.20
C GLY A 264 11.55 46.40 0.69
N GLY A 265 10.62 47.05 -0.03
CA GLY A 265 10.72 47.25 -1.47
C GLY A 265 9.70 48.24 -2.01
N GLY A 266 10.11 49.50 -2.17
CA GLY A 266 9.58 50.40 -3.21
C GLY A 266 8.33 51.23 -2.87
N LYS A 267 8.56 52.46 -2.39
CA LYS A 267 7.58 53.55 -2.45
C LYS A 267 7.25 53.89 -3.92
N GLY A 268 5.97 53.91 -4.26
CA GLY A 268 5.37 54.76 -5.28
C GLY A 268 3.93 55.02 -4.86
N GLY A 269 3.44 56.22 -4.59
CA GLY A 269 3.80 57.53 -5.13
C GLY A 269 2.70 57.98 -6.11
N GLY A 270 1.64 58.61 -5.58
CA GLY A 270 0.57 59.25 -6.36
C GLY A 270 -0.67 58.36 -6.54
N GLY A 271 -1.91 58.84 -6.47
CA GLY A 271 -2.41 60.20 -6.43
C GLY A 271 -3.88 60.23 -6.02
N LYS A 272 -4.34 61.46 -5.75
CA LYS A 272 -5.63 61.85 -5.20
C LYS A 272 -6.81 61.60 -6.15
N GLY A 273 -8.00 61.48 -5.56
CA GLY A 273 -9.33 61.69 -6.18
C GLY A 273 -10.34 60.74 -5.53
N GLY A 274 -11.32 61.16 -4.73
CA GLY A 274 -12.21 62.30 -4.88
C GLY A 274 -13.51 61.81 -5.52
N GLY A 275 -14.56 61.57 -4.73
CA GLY A 275 -15.87 61.17 -5.28
C GLY A 275 -16.89 60.78 -4.22
N LYS A 276 -17.74 61.73 -3.83
CA LYS A 276 -18.94 61.54 -3.02
C LYS A 276 -20.08 60.93 -3.86
N GLY A 277 -20.97 60.19 -3.19
CA GLY A 277 -22.42 60.32 -3.42
C GLY A 277 -23.12 59.13 -4.09
N GLY A 278 -24.25 58.72 -3.51
CA GLY A 278 -25.25 57.88 -4.19
C GLY A 278 -26.05 56.99 -3.25
N LYS A 279 -27.20 57.48 -2.77
CA LYS A 279 -28.24 56.68 -2.09
C LYS A 279 -29.09 55.93 -3.13
N GLY A 280 -29.62 54.77 -2.72
CA GLY A 280 -31.01 54.37 -3.01
C GLY A 280 -31.22 53.31 -4.08
N GLY A 281 -32.05 52.31 -3.77
CA GLY A 281 -32.66 51.42 -4.76
C GLY A 281 -33.06 50.05 -4.19
N LYS A 282 -34.35 49.88 -3.85
CA LYS A 282 -34.99 48.60 -3.52
C LYS A 282 -35.36 47.82 -4.80
N GLY A 283 -35.37 46.50 -4.71
CA GLY A 283 -36.40 45.65 -5.32
C GLY A 283 -36.07 44.98 -6.65
N GLY A 284 -36.26 43.65 -6.71
CA GLY A 284 -36.29 42.88 -7.96
C GLY A 284 -36.14 41.37 -7.73
N LYS A 285 -37.27 40.64 -7.76
CA LYS A 285 -37.32 39.18 -7.82
C LYS A 285 -37.15 38.69 -9.27
N GLY A 286 -36.55 37.51 -9.42
CA GLY A 286 -36.90 36.54 -10.47
C GLY A 286 -35.92 36.45 -11.65
N GLY A 287 -35.52 35.22 -11.98
CA GLY A 287 -34.84 34.92 -13.25
C GLY A 287 -34.07 33.60 -13.23
N LYS A 288 -34.64 32.57 -13.86
CA LYS A 288 -34.06 31.24 -14.08
C LYS A 288 -32.93 31.29 -15.12
N GLY A 289 -31.98 30.36 -14.98
CA GLY A 289 -31.45 29.54 -16.08
C GLY A 289 -30.36 30.16 -16.97
N GLY A 290 -29.22 29.46 -17.06
CA GLY A 290 -28.19 29.72 -18.07
C GLY A 290 -27.01 28.79 -17.91
N LYS A 291 -26.93 27.76 -18.76
CA LYS A 291 -25.77 26.89 -18.92
C LYS A 291 -24.67 27.61 -19.70
N GLY A 292 -23.42 27.23 -19.41
CA GLY A 292 -22.36 27.07 -20.40
C GLY A 292 -21.30 28.16 -20.45
N GLY A 293 -20.05 27.75 -20.64
CA GLY A 293 -19.02 28.62 -21.22
C GLY A 293 -17.64 28.48 -20.62
N LYS A 294 -16.82 27.70 -21.32
CA LYS A 294 -15.37 27.52 -21.17
C LYS A 294 -14.57 28.83 -21.00
N GLY A 295 -13.51 28.73 -20.19
CA GLY A 295 -12.15 29.04 -20.62
C GLY A 295 -11.70 30.50 -20.65
N GLY A 296 -10.49 30.73 -20.18
CA GLY A 296 -9.73 31.95 -20.47
C GLY A 296 -8.92 32.40 -19.28
N GLY A 297 -7.61 32.35 -19.42
CA GLY A 297 -6.65 32.69 -18.38
C GLY A 297 -6.62 34.18 -18.05
N GLY A 298 -5.81 34.50 -17.06
CA GLY A 298 -5.57 35.87 -16.66
C GLY A 298 -4.80 35.92 -15.37
N GLY A 299 -3.48 35.88 -15.48
CA GLY A 299 -2.58 36.30 -14.41
C GLY A 299 -3.02 37.66 -13.89
N GLY A 300 -3.17 37.75 -12.58
CA GLY A 300 -3.61 38.95 -11.89
C GLY A 300 -3.06 38.93 -10.49
N GLY A 301 -1.77 39.22 -10.37
CA GLY A 301 -1.15 39.55 -9.10
C GLY A 301 -1.93 40.66 -8.43
N LYS A 302 -2.48 40.34 -7.25
CA LYS A 302 -3.00 41.31 -6.30
C LYS A 302 -2.41 40.97 -4.95
N GLY A 303 -1.60 41.89 -4.43
CA GLY A 303 -1.15 41.86 -3.04
C GLY A 303 -2.35 41.82 -2.11
N GLY A 304 -2.42 40.75 -1.34
CA GLY A 304 -3.28 40.52 -0.19
C GLY A 304 -2.53 39.53 0.68
N GLY A 305 -2.52 39.71 2.00
CA GLY A 305 -1.81 38.84 2.93
C GLY A 305 -2.08 37.37 2.59
N GLY A 306 -1.05 36.68 2.13
CA GLY A 306 -1.18 35.34 1.56
C GLY A 306 -1.63 34.38 2.64
N THR A 307 -2.87 33.91 2.55
CA THR A 307 -3.32 32.75 3.33
C THR A 307 -2.81 31.52 2.61
N LEU A 308 -2.10 30.65 3.31
CA LEU A 308 -1.72 29.35 2.76
C LEU A 308 -2.97 28.51 2.50
N ASN A 309 -2.87 27.57 1.56
CA ASN A 309 -3.89 26.55 1.43
C ASN A 309 -3.92 25.72 2.74
N PRO A 310 -5.10 25.31 3.23
CA PRO A 310 -5.16 24.42 4.37
C PRO A 310 -4.61 23.05 3.99
N MET A 311 -4.00 22.36 4.95
CA MET A 311 -3.63 20.95 4.81
C MET A 311 -4.85 20.10 4.43
N PRO A 312 -4.65 18.94 3.74
CA PRO A 312 -5.72 17.99 3.54
C PRO A 312 -6.40 17.63 4.86
N ALA A 313 -7.73 17.53 4.88
CA ALA A 313 -8.45 17.32 6.15
C ALA A 313 -8.04 16.01 6.85
N TRP A 314 -7.68 14.99 6.06
CA TRP A 314 -7.15 13.72 6.57
C TRP A 314 -5.83 13.87 7.33
N PHE A 315 -5.00 14.87 6.98
CA PHE A 315 -3.73 15.10 7.66
C PHE A 315 -3.99 15.50 9.12
N VAL A 316 -4.97 16.38 9.32
CA VAL A 316 -5.42 16.83 10.64
C VAL A 316 -6.14 15.69 11.37
N SER A 317 -7.09 15.00 10.73
CA SER A 317 -7.88 13.95 11.40
C SER A 317 -7.06 12.76 11.86
N ASN A 318 -5.93 12.51 11.21
CA ASN A 318 -5.02 11.42 11.54
C ASN A 318 -3.92 11.84 12.51
N ASP A 319 -4.00 13.04 13.09
CA ASP A 319 -3.04 13.56 14.06
C ASP A 319 -1.58 13.56 13.55
N TRP A 320 -1.36 13.79 12.24
CA TRP A 320 -0.02 13.82 11.68
C TRP A 320 0.87 14.92 12.27
N PHE A 321 0.27 16.00 12.79
CA PHE A 321 0.98 17.04 13.56
C PHE A 321 1.70 16.45 14.77
N SER A 322 0.99 15.65 15.57
CA SER A 322 1.48 15.09 16.84
C SER A 322 2.64 14.12 16.67
N VAL A 323 2.82 13.58 15.47
CA VAL A 323 3.89 12.63 15.14
C VAL A 323 4.97 13.25 14.25
N SER A 324 4.83 14.49 13.79
CA SER A 324 5.80 15.13 12.90
C SER A 324 6.80 15.98 13.68
N ASN A 325 8.09 15.76 13.43
CA ASN A 325 9.19 16.50 14.03
C ASN A 325 9.96 17.23 12.94
N TYR A 326 10.13 18.54 13.11
CA TYR A 326 10.79 19.42 12.16
C TYR A 326 12.07 20.03 12.76
N THR A 327 13.09 20.18 11.93
CA THR A 327 14.32 20.90 12.27
C THR A 327 14.80 21.69 11.06
N GLN A 328 14.93 23.01 11.20
CA GLN A 328 15.51 23.83 10.15
C GLN A 328 17.01 23.50 9.98
N ILE A 329 17.45 23.35 8.74
CA ILE A 329 18.88 23.17 8.40
C ILE A 329 19.46 24.51 7.94
N ALA A 330 18.74 25.20 7.05
CA ALA A 330 19.10 26.51 6.53
C ALA A 330 17.83 27.32 6.19
N ASN A 331 18.01 28.55 5.71
CA ASN A 331 16.87 29.39 5.32
C ASN A 331 16.03 28.77 4.20
N ASP A 332 16.65 27.95 3.36
CA ASP A 332 16.10 27.29 2.17
C ASP A 332 15.94 25.77 2.33
N SER A 333 16.14 25.21 3.53
CA SER A 333 15.99 23.77 3.76
C SER A 333 15.66 23.39 5.21
N GLY A 334 14.96 22.27 5.36
CA GLY A 334 14.60 21.71 6.66
C GLY A 334 14.40 20.19 6.61
N ASN A 335 14.56 19.55 7.75
CA ASN A 335 14.31 18.12 7.93
C ASN A 335 12.94 17.91 8.57
N VAL A 336 12.23 16.89 8.08
CA VAL A 336 11.00 16.35 8.67
C VAL A 336 11.21 14.88 8.96
N SER A 337 10.81 14.45 10.16
CA SER A 337 10.83 13.05 10.59
C SER A 337 9.54 12.72 11.32
N PHE A 338 9.21 11.44 11.43
CA PHE A 338 7.98 10.99 12.08
C PHE A 338 8.27 10.11 13.29
N THR A 339 7.52 10.30 14.38
CA THR A 339 7.60 9.44 15.57
C THR A 339 7.36 7.99 15.16
N GLY A 340 8.21 7.08 15.66
CA GLY A 340 8.15 5.66 15.31
C GLY A 340 8.66 5.34 13.90
N CYS A 341 9.25 6.30 13.18
CA CYS A 341 9.85 6.09 11.87
C CYS A 341 11.32 6.51 11.85
N ASN A 342 12.19 5.67 11.31
CA ASN A 342 13.63 5.97 11.17
C ASN A 342 13.98 6.66 9.83
N ILE A 343 12.99 7.24 9.17
CA ILE A 343 13.19 8.01 7.94
C ILE A 343 13.17 9.50 8.28
N THR A 344 14.21 10.21 7.82
CA THR A 344 14.27 11.67 7.80
C THR A 344 14.19 12.14 6.36
N TYR A 345 13.26 13.05 6.09
CA TYR A 345 13.08 13.70 4.81
C TYR A 345 13.70 15.09 4.84
N THR A 346 14.58 15.38 3.88
CA THR A 346 15.15 16.70 3.68
C THR A 346 14.39 17.43 2.59
N LEU A 347 13.81 18.57 2.97
CA LEU A 347 13.05 19.47 2.12
C LEU A 347 13.99 20.63 1.72
N ASN A 348 14.08 20.94 0.43
CA ASN A 348 14.77 22.15 -0.03
C ASN A 348 13.83 22.97 -0.90
N PHE A 349 14.00 24.30 -0.88
CA PHE A 349 13.13 25.20 -1.62
C PHE A 349 13.24 24.98 -3.13
N GLY A 350 12.09 24.87 -3.80
CA GLY A 350 12.02 24.85 -5.26
C GLY A 350 12.56 23.58 -5.93
N VAL A 351 12.87 22.54 -5.15
CA VAL A 351 13.15 21.19 -5.68
C VAL A 351 11.94 20.29 -5.49
N THR A 352 11.70 19.45 -6.50
CA THR A 352 10.57 18.52 -6.54
C THR A 352 10.87 17.18 -5.85
N GLU A 353 12.13 16.89 -5.55
CA GLU A 353 12.55 15.63 -4.93
C GLU A 353 12.83 15.82 -3.43
N LEU A 354 12.37 14.86 -2.64
CA LEU A 354 12.68 14.76 -1.21
C LEU A 354 14.04 14.10 -1.03
N GLY A 355 14.95 14.74 -0.30
CA GLY A 355 16.09 14.03 0.27
C GLY A 355 15.60 12.98 1.27
N ARG A 356 16.19 11.79 1.28
CA ARG A 356 15.78 10.70 2.19
C ARG A 356 17.00 10.07 2.85
N ALA A 357 16.98 10.01 4.18
CA ALA A 357 17.91 9.22 4.98
C ALA A 357 17.12 8.21 5.82
N GLY A 358 17.58 6.95 5.84
CA GLY A 358 16.88 5.83 6.51
C GLY A 358 16.19 4.90 5.52
N SER A 359 15.98 3.64 5.94
CA SER A 359 15.47 2.57 5.08
C SER A 359 13.98 2.27 5.31
N SER A 360 13.49 2.43 6.53
CA SER A 360 12.12 2.10 6.89
C SER A 360 11.62 2.91 8.09
N CYS A 361 10.30 3.06 8.18
CA CYS A 361 9.63 3.08 9.46
C CYS A 361 9.57 1.63 9.97
#